data_AF-A0A285D475-F1
#
_entry.id   AF-A0A285D475-F1
#
_cell.length_a   1.000
_cell.length_b   1.000
_cell.length_c   1.000
_cell.angle_alpha   90.00
_cell.angle_beta   90.00
_cell.angle_gamma   90.00
#
_symmetry.space_group_name_H-M   'P 1'
#
loop_
_entity.id
_entity.type
_entity.pdbx_description
1 polymer ?
#
loop_
_entity_poly.entity_id
_entity_poly.type
_entity_poly.pdbx_seq_one_letter_code
_entity_poly.pdbx_strand_id
1 'polypeptide(L)'
;MVLSTFPGQVQFEVLGPSLIVPFLLAFGGAELYLAKDPKGRSRLEALVGHEKAAGLAEKVGDLKMRIPLAKPWLAAVFAWQGESTAQIARRLHVIDLSVRRWLRAAGMR
;
A
#
# COMPACT_ATOMS: atom_id res chain seq x y z
N MET A 1 -15.87 -3.45 -10.79
CA MET A 1 -14.47 -3.22 -11.20
C MET A 1 -13.60 -4.00 -10.23
N VAL A 2 -13.14 -5.20 -10.62
CA VAL A 2 -12.34 -6.05 -9.73
C VAL A 2 -10.91 -5.53 -9.83
N LEU A 3 -10.51 -4.68 -8.89
CA LEU A 3 -9.09 -4.46 -8.65
C LEU A 3 -8.52 -5.84 -8.31
N SER A 4 -7.76 -6.42 -9.25
CA SER A 4 -7.00 -7.66 -9.08
C SER A 4 -6.44 -7.73 -7.66
N THR A 5 -6.80 -8.79 -6.94
CA THR A 5 -6.61 -9.03 -5.51
C THR A 5 -5.46 -8.26 -4.87
N PHE A 6 -5.78 -7.31 -4.00
CA PHE A 6 -4.77 -6.63 -3.19
C PHE A 6 -4.00 -7.67 -2.36
N PRO A 7 -2.65 -7.73 -2.43
CA PRO A 7 -1.87 -8.76 -1.76
C PRO A 7 -1.83 -8.64 -0.22
N GLY A 8 -2.41 -7.58 0.37
CA GLY A 8 -2.40 -7.31 1.80
C GLY A 8 -3.78 -7.23 2.46
N GLN A 9 -4.58 -8.30 2.41
CA GLN A 9 -5.97 -8.26 2.89
C GLN A 9 -6.11 -7.70 4.32
N VAL A 10 -5.23 -8.10 5.25
CA VAL A 10 -5.24 -7.61 6.64
C VAL A 10 -5.02 -6.10 6.71
N GLN A 11 -4.07 -5.55 5.96
CA GLN A 11 -3.78 -4.12 5.98
C GLN A 11 -4.94 -3.31 5.38
N PHE A 12 -5.57 -3.83 4.33
CA PHE A 12 -6.72 -3.16 3.71
C PHE A 12 -7.92 -3.15 4.65
N GLU A 13 -8.20 -4.25 5.35
CA GLU A 13 -9.30 -4.35 6.30
C GLU A 13 -9.15 -3.37 7.47
N VAL A 14 -7.94 -3.16 7.98
CA VAL A 14 -7.70 -2.24 9.12
C VAL A 14 -7.62 -0.79 8.66
N LEU A 15 -6.90 -0.51 7.56
CA LEU A 15 -6.61 0.85 7.14
C LEU A 15 -7.75 1.46 6.32
N GLY A 16 -8.43 0.63 5.53
CA GLY A 16 -9.42 1.04 4.56
C GLY A 16 -8.82 1.68 3.29
N PRO A 17 -9.68 2.01 2.31
CA PRO A 17 -9.26 2.43 0.98
C PRO A 17 -8.51 3.78 0.94
N SER A 18 -8.77 4.67 1.90
CA SER A 18 -8.15 6.01 1.94
C SER A 18 -6.70 5.98 2.44
N LEU A 19 -6.37 5.06 3.35
CA LEU A 19 -5.05 4.99 3.98
C LEU A 19 -4.13 3.92 3.39
N ILE A 20 -4.68 2.95 2.64
CA ILE A 20 -3.85 1.86 2.13
C ILE A 20 -2.79 2.35 1.13
N VAL A 21 -3.14 3.26 0.22
CA VAL A 21 -2.19 3.81 -0.75
C VAL A 21 -1.03 4.54 -0.08
N PRO A 22 -1.26 5.55 0.80
CA PRO A 22 -0.15 6.22 1.47
C PRO A 22 0.64 5.28 2.39
N PHE A 23 -0.01 4.29 3.01
CA PHE A 23 0.68 3.26 3.80
C PHE A 23 1.65 2.41 2.96
N LEU A 24 1.20 1.91 1.81
CA LEU A 24 2.05 1.13 0.91
C LEU A 24 3.21 1.96 0.37
N LEU A 25 2.98 3.23 0.03
CA LEU A 25 4.06 4.13 -0.41
C LEU A 25 5.07 4.43 0.70
N ALA A 26 4.63 4.50 1.96
CA ALA A 26 5.49 4.82 3.09
C ALA A 26 6.29 3.62 3.62
N PHE A 27 5.71 2.42 3.61
CA PHE A 27 6.27 1.24 4.27
C PHE A 27 6.48 0.03 3.35
N GLY A 28 5.95 0.06 2.13
CA GLY A 28 6.05 -1.05 1.18
C GLY A 28 7.48 -1.31 0.72
N GLY A 29 7.82 -2.58 0.56
CA GLY A 29 9.14 -3.05 0.14
C GLY A 29 10.11 -3.33 1.31
N ALA A 30 9.65 -3.16 2.56
CA ALA A 30 10.45 -3.42 3.74
C ALA A 30 9.64 -4.15 4.84
N GLU A 31 10.35 -4.57 5.89
CA GLU A 31 9.75 -5.05 7.12
C GLU A 31 9.36 -3.86 8.00
N LEU A 32 8.12 -3.87 8.50
CA LEU A 32 7.57 -2.88 9.40
C LEU A 32 7.52 -3.48 10.81
N TYR A 33 8.11 -2.78 11.77
CA TYR A 33 8.01 -3.12 13.18
C TYR A 33 6.69 -2.56 13.75
N LEU A 34 5.92 -3.43 14.40
CA LEU A 34 4.66 -3.11 15.07
C LEU A 34 4.93 -3.09 16.57
N ALA A 35 5.01 -1.89 17.14
CA ALA A 35 5.18 -1.77 18.59
C ALA A 35 3.89 -2.22 19.31
N LYS A 36 4.03 -3.11 20.30
CA LYS A 36 2.91 -3.58 21.15
C LYS A 36 2.23 -2.47 21.95
N ASP A 37 3.00 -1.47 22.34
CA ASP A 37 2.52 -0.26 23.04
C ASP A 37 3.10 0.95 22.31
N PRO A 38 2.44 1.41 21.23
CA PRO A 38 2.97 2.48 20.42
C PRO A 38 2.69 3.81 21.16
N LYS A 39 3.77 4.49 21.60
CA LYS A 39 3.72 5.70 22.43
C LYS A 39 3.48 6.99 21.63
N GLY A 40 2.82 6.91 20.49
CA GLY A 40 2.56 8.06 19.60
C GLY A 40 3.78 8.58 18.82
N ARG A 41 4.92 7.86 18.82
CA ARG A 41 6.17 8.31 18.19
C ARG A 41 6.54 7.54 16.92
N SER A 42 5.78 6.50 16.59
CA SER A 42 6.10 5.70 15.42
C SER A 42 5.64 6.39 14.14
N ARG A 43 6.43 6.26 13.06
CA ARG A 43 6.03 6.75 11.73
C ARG A 43 4.69 6.12 11.28
N LEU A 44 4.39 4.91 11.76
CA LEU A 44 3.13 4.22 11.52
C LEU A 44 1.96 4.98 12.14
N GLU A 45 1.99 5.24 13.45
CA GLU A 45 0.94 6.01 14.14
C GLU A 45 0.76 7.40 13.55
N ALA A 46 1.85 8.07 13.18
CA ALA A 46 1.77 9.39 12.55
C ALA A 46 1.00 9.34 11.21
N LEU A 47 1.04 8.21 10.50
CA LEU A 47 0.33 8.04 9.23
C LEU A 47 -1.12 7.56 9.40
N VAL A 48 -1.35 6.60 10.28
CA VAL A 48 -2.65 5.87 10.34
C VAL A 48 -3.45 6.17 11.61
N GLY A 49 -2.85 6.84 12.59
CA GLY A 49 -3.43 7.06 13.92
C GLY A 49 -3.18 5.89 14.87
N HIS A 50 -3.34 6.15 16.16
CA HIS A 50 -3.11 5.17 17.23
C HIS A 50 -4.02 3.94 17.11
N GLU A 51 -5.32 4.15 16.92
CA GLU A 51 -6.31 3.04 16.83
C GLU A 51 -6.00 2.07 15.70
N LYS A 52 -5.70 2.58 14.50
CA LYS A 52 -5.38 1.72 13.34
C LYS A 52 -4.02 1.05 13.46
N ALA A 53 -3.05 1.70 14.10
CA ALA A 53 -1.76 1.10 14.39
C ALA A 53 -1.89 -0.07 15.39
N ALA A 54 -2.69 0.11 16.45
CA ALA A 54 -3.00 -0.94 17.41
C ALA A 54 -3.77 -2.10 16.76
N GLY A 55 -4.80 -1.80 15.96
CA GLY A 55 -5.57 -2.82 15.24
C GLY A 55 -4.73 -3.62 14.23
N LEU A 56 -3.72 -3.00 13.61
CA LEU A 56 -2.75 -3.73 12.78
C LEU A 56 -1.90 -4.68 13.62
N ALA A 57 -1.37 -4.23 14.76
CA ALA A 57 -0.58 -5.09 15.66
C ALA A 57 -1.39 -6.27 16.18
N GLU A 58 -2.65 -6.03 16.56
CA GLU A 58 -3.56 -7.06 17.04
C GLU A 58 -3.87 -8.10 15.97
N LYS A 59 -4.27 -7.68 14.76
CA LYS A 59 -4.60 -8.63 13.68
C LYS A 59 -3.40 -9.42 13.17
N VAL A 60 -2.21 -8.82 13.16
CA VAL A 60 -0.99 -9.48 12.68
C VAL A 60 -0.48 -10.47 13.72
N GLY A 61 -0.62 -10.19 15.02
CA GLY A 61 -0.15 -11.04 16.11
C GLY A 61 1.37 -11.08 16.30
N ASP A 62 2.13 -10.61 15.30
CA ASP A 62 3.59 -10.52 15.31
C ASP A 62 4.10 -9.09 15.52
N LEU A 63 5.31 -8.99 16.07
CA LEU A 63 6.06 -7.73 16.25
C LEU A 63 6.56 -7.14 14.92
N LYS A 64 6.52 -7.90 13.83
CA LYS A 64 7.09 -7.51 12.54
C LYS A 64 6.25 -8.05 11.41
N MET A 65 6.12 -7.25 10.35
CA MET A 65 5.35 -7.61 9.16
C MET A 65 6.05 -7.13 7.90
N ARG A 66 6.18 -7.99 6.89
CA ARG A 66 6.66 -7.57 5.56
C ARG A 66 5.53 -6.92 4.77
N ILE A 67 5.75 -5.68 4.34
CA ILE A 67 4.75 -4.93 3.57
C ILE A 67 5.06 -5.04 2.08
N PRO A 68 4.18 -5.63 1.26
CA PRO A 68 4.38 -5.62 -0.19
C PRO A 68 4.16 -4.20 -0.71
N LEU A 69 5.03 -3.69 -1.57
CA LEU A 69 4.78 -2.39 -2.23
C LEU A 69 3.61 -2.45 -3.24
N ALA A 70 3.33 -3.65 -3.78
CA ALA A 70 2.23 -3.90 -4.71
C ALA A 70 2.17 -2.93 -5.91
N LYS A 71 3.33 -2.63 -6.53
CA LYS A 71 3.44 -1.68 -7.65
C LYS A 71 2.40 -1.87 -8.79
N PRO A 72 2.07 -3.10 -9.24
CA PRO A 72 1.02 -3.29 -10.26
C PRO A 72 -0.36 -2.82 -9.79
N TRP A 73 -0.70 -3.08 -8.53
CA TRP A 73 -1.97 -2.66 -7.94
C TRP A 73 -2.02 -1.14 -7.75
N LEU A 74 -0.94 -0.54 -7.22
CA LEU A 74 -0.80 0.91 -7.12
C LEU A 74 -0.92 1.59 -8.50
N ALA A 75 -0.31 1.01 -9.54
CA ALA A 75 -0.44 1.53 -10.90
C ALA A 75 -1.89 1.52 -11.39
N ALA A 76 -2.65 0.45 -11.14
CA ALA A 76 -4.08 0.40 -11.46
C ALA A 76 -4.89 1.46 -10.71
N VAL A 77 -4.62 1.66 -9.42
CA VAL A 77 -5.27 2.71 -8.62
C VAL A 77 -4.97 4.11 -9.16
N PHE A 78 -3.71 4.43 -9.44
CA PHE A 78 -3.35 5.75 -9.99
C PHE A 78 -3.92 5.96 -11.41
N ALA A 79 -3.97 4.91 -12.24
CA ALA A 79 -4.62 5.00 -13.54
C ALA A 79 -6.12 5.25 -13.41
N TRP A 80 -6.80 4.62 -12.46
CA TRP A 80 -8.21 4.90 -12.14
C TRP A 80 -8.43 6.33 -11.64
N GLN A 81 -7.47 6.88 -10.89
CA GLN A 81 -7.44 8.28 -10.46
C GLN A 81 -7.09 9.27 -11.60
N GLY A 82 -6.84 8.78 -12.82
CA GLY A 82 -6.57 9.61 -13.99
C GLY A 82 -5.10 9.94 -14.23
N GLU A 83 -4.16 9.38 -13.48
CA GLU A 83 -2.73 9.60 -13.74
C GLU A 83 -2.31 8.95 -15.08
N SER A 84 -1.45 9.66 -15.82
CA SER A 84 -0.81 9.13 -17.02
C SER A 84 0.25 8.06 -16.69
N THR A 85 0.53 7.17 -17.64
CA THR A 85 1.60 6.16 -17.51
C THR A 85 2.94 6.77 -17.08
N ALA A 86 3.28 7.96 -17.59
CA ALA A 86 4.52 8.65 -17.24
C ALA A 86 4.52 9.18 -15.79
N GLN A 87 3.39 9.69 -15.30
CA GLN A 87 3.26 10.13 -13.91
C GLN A 87 3.40 8.93 -12.95
N ILE A 88 2.70 7.83 -13.26
CA ILE A 88 2.77 6.58 -12.49
C ILE A 88 4.21 6.03 -12.45
N ALA A 89 4.90 6.03 -13.59
CA ALA A 89 6.28 5.56 -13.71
C ALA A 89 7.23 6.34 -12.79
N ARG A 90 7.12 7.68 -12.79
CA ARG A 90 7.90 8.55 -11.89
C ARG A 90 7.56 8.28 -10.43
N ARG A 91 6.27 8.20 -10.10
CA ARG A 91 5.79 8.00 -8.72
C ARG A 91 6.22 6.66 -8.12
N LEU A 92 6.24 5.60 -8.94
CA LEU A 92 6.61 4.25 -8.51
C LEU A 92 8.09 3.92 -8.74
N HIS A 93 8.88 4.87 -9.25
CA HIS A 93 10.28 4.70 -9.63
C HIS A 93 10.48 3.44 -10.49
N VAL A 94 9.77 3.37 -11.61
CA VAL A 94 9.88 2.30 -12.61
C VAL A 94 9.83 2.89 -14.01
N ILE A 95 10.25 2.11 -15.00
CA ILE A 95 10.06 2.47 -16.40
C ILE A 95 8.58 2.39 -16.78
N ASP A 96 8.17 3.24 -17.71
CA ASP A 96 6.82 3.31 -18.28
C ASP A 96 6.38 2.00 -18.95
N LEU A 97 7.32 1.23 -19.52
CA LEU A 97 7.05 -0.10 -20.07
C LEU A 97 6.46 -1.06 -19.03
N SER A 98 6.98 -1.04 -17.79
CA SER A 98 6.46 -1.85 -16.70
C SER A 98 5.03 -1.45 -16.34
N VAL A 99 4.76 -0.15 -16.29
CA VAL A 99 3.41 0.38 -16.03
C VAL A 99 2.44 -0.06 -17.12
N ARG A 100 2.78 0.09 -18.40
CA ARG A 100 1.94 -0.37 -19.52
C ARG A 100 1.63 -1.86 -19.42
N ARG A 101 2.64 -2.68 -19.13
CA ARG A 101 2.48 -4.13 -18.97
C ARG A 101 1.47 -4.46 -17.85
N TRP A 102 1.54 -3.76 -16.72
CA TRP A 102 0.62 -3.97 -15.60
C TRP A 102 -0.80 -3.51 -15.91
N LEU A 103 -0.98 -2.34 -16.51
CA LEU A 103 -2.30 -1.82 -16.86
C LEU A 103 -3.00 -2.70 -17.91
N ARG A 104 -2.24 -3.26 -18.86
CA ARG A 104 -2.75 -4.25 -19.81
C ARG A 104 -3.20 -5.53 -19.13
N ALA A 105 -2.39 -6.06 -18.22
CA ALA A 105 -2.76 -7.24 -17.44
C ALA A 105 -4.02 -7.00 -16.57
N ALA A 106 -4.27 -5.75 -16.15
CA ALA A 106 -5.46 -5.34 -15.42
C ALA A 106 -6.67 -4.99 -16.30
N GLY A 107 -6.55 -5.08 -17.64
CA GLY A 107 -7.64 -4.75 -18.57
C GLY A 107 -7.99 -3.26 -18.64
N MET A 108 -7.09 -2.38 -18.20
CA MET A 108 -7.34 -0.93 -18.14
C MET A 108 -6.83 -0.17 -19.37
N ARG A 109 -5.87 -0.75 -20.13
CA ARG A 109 -5.25 -0.14 -21.33
C ARG A 109 -4.37 -1.10 -22.12
#